data_AF-A0A358MK39-F1
#
_entry.id   AF-A0A358MK39-F1
#
_cell.length_a   1.000
_cell.length_b   1.000
_cell.length_c   1.000
_cell.angle_alpha   90.00
_cell.angle_beta   90.00
_cell.angle_gamma   90.00
#
_symmetry.space_group_name_H-M   'P 1'
#
loop_
_entity.id
_entity.type
_entity.pdbx_description
1 polymer ?
#
loop_
_entity_poly.entity_id
_entity_poly.type
_entity_poly.pdbx_seq_one_letter_code
_entity_poly.pdbx_strand_id
1 'polypeptide(L)'
;MQDLSASGAIVSGGASGLGAATAGLLASCGLRVNTIAPGLFPTPLFHELPHDVQAFRGDPQEFAETVLLITRNKKPKGETIRLDGAIRMAPC
;
A
#
# COMPACT_ATOMS: atom_id res chain seq x y z
N MET A 1 -23.39 -11.39 -4.02
CA MET A 1 -22.03 -10.97 -3.65
C MET A 1 -21.14 -12.20 -3.75
N GLN A 2 -20.04 -12.15 -4.52
CA GLN A 2 -19.17 -13.31 -4.72
C GLN A 2 -18.43 -13.65 -3.42
N ASP A 3 -18.35 -14.94 -3.08
CA ASP A 3 -17.48 -15.44 -2.02
C ASP A 3 -16.03 -15.49 -2.54
N LEU A 4 -15.15 -14.77 -1.85
CA LEU A 4 -13.74 -14.62 -2.20
C LEU A 4 -12.82 -15.02 -1.03
N SER A 5 -13.33 -15.83 -0.10
CA SER A 5 -12.63 -16.26 1.11
C SER A 5 -11.31 -17.01 0.88
N ALA A 6 -11.11 -17.61 -0.30
CA ALA A 6 -9.86 -18.27 -0.69
C ALA A 6 -8.81 -17.32 -1.30
N SER A 7 -9.08 -16.01 -1.40
CA SER A 7 -8.24 -15.03 -2.09
C SER A 7 -7.67 -13.95 -1.16
N GLY A 8 -6.54 -13.37 -1.55
CA GLY A 8 -5.91 -12.22 -0.87
C GLY A 8 -5.94 -11.00 -1.79
N ALA A 9 -6.07 -9.81 -1.19
CA ALA A 9 -5.99 -8.55 -1.93
C ALA A 9 -5.05 -7.56 -1.24
N ILE A 10 -4.40 -6.74 -2.05
CA ILE A 10 -3.56 -5.62 -1.63
C ILE A 10 -4.15 -4.36 -2.21
N VAL A 11 -4.39 -3.37 -1.37
CA VAL A 11 -4.88 -2.06 -1.79
C VAL A 11 -3.75 -1.04 -1.60
N SER A 12 -3.30 -0.45 -2.70
CA SER A 12 -2.39 0.71 -2.68
C SER A 12 -3.21 1.99 -2.51
N GLY A 13 -2.74 2.94 -1.69
CA GLY A 13 -3.50 4.16 -1.38
C GLY A 13 -4.77 3.91 -0.53
N GLY A 14 -4.88 2.71 0.05
CA GLY A 14 -5.99 2.25 0.90
C GLY A 14 -6.27 3.09 2.15
N ALA A 15 -5.33 3.96 2.54
CA ALA A 15 -5.48 4.86 3.68
C ALA A 15 -6.34 6.10 3.36
N SER A 16 -6.63 6.37 2.09
CA SER A 16 -7.45 7.50 1.62
C SER A 16 -8.88 7.05 1.28
N GLY A 17 -9.82 7.99 1.14
CA GLY A 17 -11.26 7.71 1.06
C GLY A 17 -11.66 6.60 0.07
N LEU A 18 -11.18 6.65 -1.18
CA LEU A 18 -11.52 5.64 -2.20
C LEU A 18 -10.87 4.28 -1.92
N GLY A 19 -9.61 4.31 -1.47
CA GLY A 19 -8.87 3.09 -1.13
C GLY A 19 -9.46 2.39 0.11
N ALA A 20 -9.89 3.14 1.12
CA ALA A 20 -10.51 2.61 2.33
C ALA A 20 -11.88 1.97 2.02
N ALA A 21 -12.68 2.62 1.17
CA ALA A 21 -13.95 2.06 0.71
C ALA A 21 -13.75 0.75 -0.07
N THR A 22 -12.74 0.71 -0.94
CA THR A 22 -12.37 -0.50 -1.71
C THR A 22 -11.93 -1.63 -0.79
N ALA A 23 -11.07 -1.33 0.20
CA ALA A 23 -10.60 -2.31 1.16
C ALA A 23 -11.75 -2.87 2.02
N GLY A 24 -12.67 -2.01 2.46
CA GLY A 24 -13.87 -2.41 3.20
C GLY A 24 -14.80 -3.32 2.38
N LEU A 25 -15.03 -2.98 1.11
CA LEU A 25 -15.84 -3.82 0.22
C LEU A 25 -15.22 -5.21 0.03
N LEU A 26 -13.92 -5.29 -0.26
CA LEU A 26 -13.21 -6.57 -0.43
C LEU A 26 -13.22 -7.40 0.87
N ALA A 27 -13.04 -6.75 2.02
CA ALA A 27 -13.14 -7.44 3.31
C ALA A 27 -14.55 -8.01 3.56
N SER A 28 -15.60 -7.29 3.15
CA SER A 28 -16.99 -7.76 3.27
C SER A 28 -17.31 -8.99 2.39
N CYS A 29 -16.57 -9.19 1.29
CA CYS A 29 -16.62 -10.39 0.46
C CYS A 29 -15.79 -11.56 1.03
N GLY A 30 -15.20 -11.41 2.22
CA GLY A 30 -14.43 -12.45 2.90
C GLY A 30 -12.93 -12.46 2.59
N LEU A 31 -12.40 -11.51 1.80
CA LEU A 31 -10.96 -11.46 1.53
C LEU A 31 -10.16 -11.04 2.76
N ARG A 32 -8.93 -11.53 2.83
CA ARG A 32 -7.90 -10.90 3.63
C ARG A 32 -7.33 -9.70 2.86
N VAL A 33 -7.64 -8.52 3.37
CA VAL A 33 -7.21 -7.25 2.78
C VAL A 33 -6.18 -6.62 3.69
N ASN A 34 -5.08 -6.16 3.10
CA ASN A 34 -4.14 -5.24 3.76
C ASN A 34 -3.81 -4.09 2.80
N THR A 35 -3.40 -2.98 3.37
CA THR A 35 -3.08 -1.75 2.66
C THR A 35 -1.59 -1.47 2.75
N ILE A 36 -0.99 -1.05 1.64
CA ILE A 36 0.36 -0.44 1.66
C ILE A 36 0.20 1.05 1.34
N ALA A 37 0.72 1.89 2.23
CA ALA A 37 0.84 3.33 2.05
C ALA A 37 2.31 3.65 1.76
N PRO A 38 2.72 3.65 0.48
CA PRO A 38 4.09 3.95 0.12
C PRO A 38 4.38 5.45 0.28
N GLY A 39 5.64 5.76 0.60
CA GLY A 39 6.20 7.09 0.42
C GLY A 39 6.58 7.33 -1.04
N LEU A 40 7.69 8.02 -1.23
CA LEU A 40 8.22 8.32 -2.55
C LEU A 40 8.94 7.09 -3.14
N PHE A 41 8.53 6.64 -4.32
CA PHE A 41 9.14 5.53 -5.05
C PHE A 41 9.40 5.91 -6.50
N PRO A 42 10.48 5.40 -7.13
CA PRO A 42 10.82 5.71 -8.51
C PRO A 42 9.83 5.05 -9.48
N THR A 43 8.79 5.80 -9.82
CA THR A 43 7.76 5.47 -10.82
C THR A 43 7.77 6.52 -11.92
N PRO A 44 7.09 6.35 -13.07
CA PRO A 44 7.02 7.41 -14.08
C PRO A 44 6.58 8.77 -13.51
N LEU A 45 5.61 8.79 -12.59
CA LEU A 45 5.15 10.00 -11.89
C LEU A 45 6.24 10.67 -11.02
N PHE A 46 7.16 9.88 -10.49
CA PHE A 46 8.25 10.40 -9.64
C PHE A 46 9.27 11.24 -10.42
N HIS A 47 9.41 11.00 -11.73
CA HIS A 47 10.34 11.75 -12.58
C HIS A 47 9.86 13.18 -12.86
N GLU A 48 8.61 13.51 -12.53
CA GLU A 48 8.05 14.86 -12.65
C GLU A 48 8.39 15.75 -11.44
N LEU A 49 8.94 15.17 -10.37
CA LEU A 49 9.26 15.89 -9.14
C LEU A 49 10.60 16.65 -9.26
N PRO A 50 10.78 17.75 -8.51
CA PRO A 50 12.06 18.41 -8.36
C PRO A 50 13.19 17.45 -7.92
N HIS A 51 14.41 17.64 -8.45
CA HIS A 51 15.54 16.72 -8.22
C HIS A 51 15.94 16.57 -6.74
N ASP A 52 15.76 17.61 -5.94
CA ASP A 52 16.00 17.63 -4.50
C ASP A 52 15.02 16.70 -3.74
N VAL A 53 13.76 16.64 -4.19
CA VAL A 53 12.76 15.70 -3.66
C VAL A 53 13.07 14.27 -4.08
N GLN A 54 13.61 14.06 -5.28
CA GLN A 54 13.96 12.73 -5.79
C GLN A 54 15.08 12.03 -5.01
N ALA A 55 15.84 12.77 -4.18
CA ALA A 55 16.84 12.21 -3.30
C ALA A 55 16.23 11.30 -2.21
N PHE A 56 14.98 11.56 -1.82
CA PHE A 56 14.24 10.76 -0.85
C PHE A 56 13.35 9.77 -1.58
N ARG A 57 13.83 8.53 -1.75
CA ARG A 57 13.09 7.46 -2.44
C ARG A 57 13.30 6.10 -1.78
N GLY A 58 12.25 5.30 -1.74
CA GLY A 58 12.32 3.88 -1.44
C GLY A 58 12.87 3.07 -2.62
N ASP A 59 13.41 1.89 -2.33
CA ASP A 59 13.80 0.92 -3.35
C ASP A 59 12.56 0.10 -3.75
N PRO A 60 12.20 0.01 -5.05
CA PRO A 60 11.13 -0.88 -5.52
C PRO A 60 11.18 -2.32 -4.98
N GLN A 61 12.37 -2.84 -4.67
CA GLN A 61 12.54 -4.14 -3.99
C GLN A 61 11.88 -4.16 -2.61
N GLU A 62 12.01 -3.11 -1.79
CA GLU A 62 11.39 -3.01 -0.47
C GLU A 62 9.86 -3.06 -0.55
N PHE A 63 9.29 -2.47 -1.60
CA PHE A 63 7.85 -2.57 -1.87
C PHE A 63 7.44 -4.01 -2.19
N ALA A 64 8.19 -4.68 -3.06
CA ALA A 64 7.96 -6.08 -3.42
C ALA A 64 8.10 -7.01 -2.20
N GLU A 65 9.11 -6.79 -1.35
CA GLU A 65 9.30 -7.54 -0.11
C GLU A 65 8.15 -7.35 0.87
N THR A 66 7.63 -6.12 0.98
CA THR A 66 6.44 -5.83 1.80
C THR A 66 5.21 -6.59 1.28
N VAL A 67 5.01 -6.62 -0.04
CA VAL A 67 3.97 -7.44 -0.69
C VAL A 67 4.16 -8.93 -0.36
N LEU A 68 5.39 -9.44 -0.44
CA LEU A 68 5.71 -10.83 -0.10
C LEU A 68 5.46 -11.14 1.38
N LEU A 69 5.79 -10.22 2.29
CA LEU A 69 5.51 -10.37 3.71
C LEU A 69 4.00 -10.51 3.97
N ILE A 70 3.20 -9.60 3.40
CA ILE A 70 1.74 -9.60 3.55
C ILE A 70 1.13 -10.86 2.95
N THR A 71 1.64 -11.35 1.83
CA THR A 71 1.09 -12.53 1.15
C THR A 71 1.49 -13.84 1.83
N ARG A 72 2.73 -13.95 2.31
CA ARG A 72 3.26 -15.17 2.98
C ARG A 72 2.77 -15.31 4.42
N ASN A 73 2.71 -14.22 5.18
CA ASN A 73 2.20 -14.26 6.55
C ASN A 73 0.69 -13.99 6.54
N LYS A 74 -0.11 -14.97 6.97
CA LYS A 74 -1.56 -14.82 7.05
C LYS A 74 -2.05 -14.09 8.30
N LYS A 75 -1.15 -13.77 9.26
CA LYS A 75 -1.54 -13.08 10.50
C LYS A 75 -1.99 -11.63 10.26
N PRO A 76 -1.30 -10.78 9.47
CA PRO A 76 -1.78 -9.44 9.17
C PRO A 76 -3.08 -9.48 8.35
N LYS A 77 -4.12 -8.86 8.90
CA LYS A 77 -5.44 -8.71 8.31
C LYS A 77 -6.01 -7.35 8.69
N GLY A 78 -6.39 -6.55 7.70
CA GLY A 78 -6.95 -5.22 7.91
C GLY A 78 -5.91 -4.15 8.25
N GLU A 79 -4.61 -4.45 8.11
CA GLU A 79 -3.54 -3.54 8.49
C GLU A 79 -3.20 -2.56 7.38
N THR A 80 -2.78 -1.36 7.77
CA THR A 80 -2.16 -0.38 6.88
C THR A 80 -0.67 -0.27 7.20
N ILE A 81 0.16 -0.72 6.27
CA ILE A 81 1.62 -0.68 6.39
C ILE A 81 2.11 0.58 5.70
N ARG A 82 2.70 1.49 6.49
CA ARG A 82 3.44 2.64 5.95
C ARG A 82 4.83 2.19 5.52
N LEU A 83 5.15 2.39 4.26
CA LEU A 83 6.46 2.07 3.68
C LEU A 83 7.07 3.34 3.11
N ASP A 84 7.59 4.19 3.99
CA ASP A 84 7.88 5.58 3.65
C ASP A 84 9.08 6.18 4.40
N GLY A 85 9.91 5.36 5.02
CA GLY A 85 11.07 5.83 5.79
C GLY A 85 10.70 6.74 6.97
N ALA A 86 9.49 6.61 7.51
CA ALA A 86 8.92 7.46 8.55
C ALA A 86 8.68 8.92 8.15
N ILE A 87 8.69 9.24 6.85
CA ILE A 87 8.40 10.59 6.37
C ILE A 87 7.02 11.07 6.83
N ARG A 88 6.89 12.36 7.03
CA ARG A 88 5.61 13.04 7.22
C ARG A 88 5.52 14.12 6.15
N MET A 89 4.51 14.00 5.30
CA MET A 89 4.19 15.02 4.31
C MET A 89 3.87 16.31 5.04
N ALA A 90 4.46 17.42 4.61
CA ALA A 90 4.04 18.74 5.07
C ALA A 90 2.58 18.98 4.67
N PRO A 91 1.82 19.79 5.44
CA PRO A 91 0.49 20.23 5.03
C PRO A 91 0.58 20.89 3.64
N CYS A 92 -0.36 20.57 2.77
CA CYS A 92 -0.57 21.28 1.51
C CYS A 92 -1.28 22.62 1.73
#